data_AF-A0A8K1ZYY5-F1
#
_entry.id   AF-A0A8K1ZYY5-F1
#
_cell.length_a   1.000
_cell.length_b   1.000
_cell.length_c   1.000
_cell.angle_alpha   90.00
_cell.angle_beta   90.00
_cell.angle_gamma   90.00
#
_symmetry.space_group_name_H-M   'P 1'
#
loop_
_entity.id
_entity.type
_entity.pdbx_description
1 polymer ?
#
loop_
_entity_poly.entity_id
_entity_poly.type
_entity_poly.pdbx_seq_one_letter_code
_entity_poly.pdbx_strand_id
1 'polypeptide(L)'
;MTTFTPISLKTVAEGLNFRTVDDLKKMLQLLPIPEKPTRKVELVDAIASYLLGAGLNTLWQELDQRQQAAVAEAVYLTGGRHQAEQFRAKYGALPKWRDRTSMYSYKQPAAKLDLFFYPTGTYTASNLLPEDLRLKLKAFVPEPRPLTLPSTEQPPQTLLVERRYFDYKKRQSVETVDDVPVVYSGVKNYIIV
;
A
#
# COMPACT_ATOMS: atom_id res chain seq x y z
N MET A 1 17.89 -19.45 -14.54
CA MET A 1 16.80 -18.46 -14.62
C MET A 1 15.93 -18.65 -13.38
N THR A 2 16.20 -17.89 -12.33
CA THR A 2 15.41 -17.96 -11.09
C THR A 2 14.09 -17.26 -11.35
N THR A 3 13.01 -18.01 -11.51
CA THR A 3 11.67 -17.46 -11.56
C THR A 3 11.42 -16.74 -10.24
N PHE A 4 11.42 -15.41 -10.27
CA PHE A 4 11.05 -14.60 -9.11
C PHE A 4 9.54 -14.75 -8.92
N THR A 5 9.12 -15.77 -8.16
CA THR A 5 7.71 -15.93 -7.80
C THR A 5 7.32 -14.67 -7.02
N PRO A 6 6.43 -13.81 -7.57
CA PRO A 6 6.04 -12.61 -6.85
C PRO A 6 5.36 -13.06 -5.56
N ILE A 7 5.86 -12.57 -4.42
CA ILE A 7 5.20 -12.77 -3.14
C ILE A 7 3.76 -12.27 -3.31
N SER A 8 2.82 -13.20 -3.16
CA SER A 8 1.39 -12.99 -3.35
C SER A 8 0.68 -13.52 -2.12
N LEU A 9 -0.18 -12.69 -1.53
CA LEU A 9 -1.03 -13.08 -0.41
C LEU A 9 -2.34 -13.63 -0.97
N LYS A 10 -2.66 -14.89 -0.70
CA LYS A 10 -3.81 -15.55 -1.36
C LYS A 10 -5.12 -15.19 -0.69
N THR A 11 -5.14 -15.17 0.64
CA THR A 11 -6.38 -14.98 1.41
C THR A 11 -6.29 -13.89 2.46
N VAL A 12 -7.44 -13.29 2.79
CA VAL A 12 -7.57 -12.37 3.94
C VAL A 12 -7.14 -13.05 5.23
N ALA A 13 -7.55 -14.30 5.45
CA ALA A 13 -7.21 -15.07 6.65
C ALA A 13 -5.69 -15.26 6.79
N GLU A 14 -4.98 -15.54 5.70
CA GLU A 14 -3.52 -15.63 5.68
C GLU A 14 -2.89 -14.30 6.12
N GLY A 15 -3.37 -13.17 5.58
CA GLY A 15 -2.88 -11.83 5.92
C GLY A 15 -3.10 -11.46 7.38
N LEU A 16 -4.28 -11.77 7.91
CA LEU A 16 -4.64 -11.53 9.30
C LEU A 16 -3.83 -12.38 10.28
N ASN A 17 -3.40 -13.58 9.87
CA ASN A 17 -2.58 -14.44 10.71
C ASN A 17 -1.18 -13.86 11.01
N PHE A 18 -0.67 -12.97 10.15
CA PHE A 18 0.55 -12.20 10.42
C PHE A 18 0.37 -11.08 11.44
N ARG A 19 -0.86 -10.76 11.84
CA ARG A 19 -1.15 -9.73 12.85
C ARG A 19 -1.14 -10.30 14.27
N THR A 20 -0.84 -9.42 15.23
CA THR A 20 -0.96 -9.72 16.66
C THR A 20 -2.41 -9.70 17.10
N VAL A 21 -2.74 -10.36 18.21
CA VAL A 21 -4.10 -10.31 18.79
C VAL A 21 -4.53 -8.88 19.11
N ASP A 22 -3.60 -8.05 19.58
CA ASP A 22 -3.86 -6.64 19.89
C ASP A 22 -4.19 -5.82 18.62
N ASP A 23 -3.43 -6.03 17.53
CA ASP A 23 -3.76 -5.42 16.24
C ASP A 23 -5.12 -5.88 15.72
N LEU A 24 -5.42 -7.18 15.80
CA LEU A 24 -6.70 -7.74 15.36
C LEU A 24 -7.86 -7.15 16.15
N LYS A 25 -7.72 -6.96 17.46
CA LYS A 25 -8.74 -6.29 18.29
C LYS A 25 -8.98 -4.85 17.85
N LYS A 26 -7.93 -4.08 17.53
CA LYS A 26 -8.06 -2.71 17.01
C LYS A 26 -8.71 -2.68 15.63
N MET A 27 -8.40 -3.66 14.78
CA MET A 27 -9.04 -3.79 13.47
C MET A 27 -10.53 -4.14 13.62
N LEU A 28 -10.87 -5.05 14.53
CA LEU A 28 -12.25 -5.42 14.83
C LEU A 28 -13.07 -4.20 15.31
N GLN A 29 -12.48 -3.29 16.08
CA GLN A 29 -13.15 -2.05 16.52
C GLN A 29 -13.55 -1.11 15.38
N LEU A 30 -12.98 -1.26 14.19
CA LEU A 30 -13.37 -0.51 13.00
C LEU A 30 -14.59 -1.11 12.29
N LEU A 31 -15.04 -2.29 12.71
CA LEU A 31 -16.12 -3.02 12.08
C LEU A 31 -17.38 -2.96 12.96
N PRO A 32 -18.58 -2.88 12.36
CA PRO A 32 -19.84 -2.94 13.09
C PRO A 32 -20.20 -4.38 13.51
N ILE A 33 -19.25 -5.07 14.14
CA ILE A 33 -19.44 -6.44 14.66
C ILE A 33 -19.71 -6.35 16.16
N PRO A 34 -20.88 -6.82 16.64
CA PRO A 34 -21.24 -6.71 18.06
C PRO A 34 -20.43 -7.68 18.92
N GLU A 35 -20.10 -8.85 18.39
CA GLU A 35 -19.28 -9.85 19.06
C GLU A 35 -17.83 -9.38 19.19
N LYS A 36 -17.27 -9.56 20.39
CA LYS A 36 -15.88 -9.21 20.69
C LYS A 36 -15.10 -10.46 21.07
N PRO A 37 -14.82 -11.34 20.09
CA PRO A 37 -14.04 -12.54 20.35
C PRO A 37 -12.66 -12.18 20.91
N THR A 38 -12.13 -13.08 21.72
CA THR A 38 -10.84 -12.88 22.38
C THR A 38 -9.75 -13.81 21.85
N ARG A 39 -10.14 -14.93 21.23
CA ARG A 39 -9.21 -15.88 20.64
C ARG A 39 -8.77 -15.41 19.25
N LYS A 40 -7.49 -15.63 18.93
CA LYS A 40 -6.91 -15.20 17.65
C LYS A 40 -7.68 -15.75 16.45
N VAL A 41 -8.04 -17.04 16.47
CA VAL A 41 -8.77 -17.69 15.37
C VAL A 41 -10.13 -17.03 15.16
N GLU A 42 -10.92 -16.87 16.23
CA GLU A 42 -12.23 -16.21 16.17
C GLU A 42 -12.15 -14.76 15.69
N LEU A 43 -11.10 -14.02 16.09
CA LEU A 43 -10.83 -12.66 15.61
C LEU A 43 -10.56 -12.64 14.10
N VAL A 44 -9.73 -13.55 13.61
CA VAL A 44 -9.40 -13.68 12.18
C VAL A 44 -10.67 -14.01 11.39
N ASP A 45 -11.44 -14.99 11.85
CA ASP A 45 -12.66 -15.44 11.17
C ASP A 45 -13.71 -14.33 11.09
N ALA A 46 -13.97 -13.64 12.21
CA ALA A 46 -14.94 -12.53 12.24
C ALA A 46 -14.57 -11.40 11.27
N ILE A 47 -13.30 -10.99 11.24
CA ILE A 47 -12.82 -9.94 10.34
C ILE A 47 -12.85 -10.42 8.89
N ALA A 48 -12.39 -11.65 8.60
CA ALA A 48 -12.37 -12.20 7.25
C ALA A 48 -13.79 -12.37 6.69
N SER A 49 -14.72 -12.92 7.47
CA SER A 49 -16.13 -13.07 7.07
C SER A 49 -16.77 -11.72 6.75
N TYR A 50 -16.47 -10.68 7.53
CA TYR A 50 -16.98 -9.34 7.25
C TYR A 50 -16.40 -8.75 5.95
N LEU A 51 -15.08 -8.85 5.76
CA LEU A 51 -14.38 -8.31 4.58
C LEU A 51 -14.68 -9.06 3.28
N LEU A 52 -15.06 -10.34 3.35
CA LEU A 52 -15.43 -11.13 2.18
C LEU A 52 -16.96 -11.20 1.94
N GLY A 53 -17.73 -10.67 2.89
CA GLY A 53 -19.19 -10.66 2.89
C GLY A 53 -19.80 -9.33 2.45
N ALA A 54 -21.04 -9.09 2.89
CA ALA A 54 -21.83 -7.91 2.49
C ALA A 54 -21.26 -6.58 3.04
N GLY A 55 -20.51 -6.62 4.14
CA GLY A 55 -19.95 -5.44 4.79
C GLY A 55 -18.82 -4.75 4.01
N LEU A 56 -18.25 -5.41 3.01
CA LEU A 56 -17.13 -4.89 2.23
C LEU A 56 -17.51 -3.62 1.44
N ASN A 57 -18.69 -3.58 0.82
CA ASN A 57 -19.11 -2.42 0.04
C ASN A 57 -19.27 -1.19 0.95
N THR A 58 -19.88 -1.35 2.13
CA THR A 58 -19.99 -0.29 3.14
C THR A 58 -18.63 0.23 3.56
N LEU A 59 -17.67 -0.66 3.86
CA LEU A 59 -16.31 -0.23 4.22
C LEU A 59 -15.62 0.55 3.10
N TRP A 60 -15.84 0.15 1.85
CA TRP A 60 -15.30 0.87 0.70
C TRP A 60 -15.87 2.29 0.60
N GLN A 61 -17.18 2.48 0.78
CA GLN A 61 -17.81 3.80 0.75
C GLN A 61 -17.34 4.71 1.89
N GLU A 62 -16.93 4.09 2.98
CA GLU A 62 -16.42 4.76 4.17
C GLU A 62 -14.95 5.24 4.08
N LEU A 63 -14.22 4.82 3.04
CA LEU A 63 -12.86 5.28 2.78
C LEU A 63 -12.86 6.70 2.21
N ASP A 64 -11.87 7.51 2.58
CA ASP A 64 -11.67 8.80 1.93
C ASP A 64 -11.20 8.62 0.47
N GLN A 65 -11.28 9.67 -0.34
CA GLN A 65 -10.96 9.62 -1.77
C GLN A 65 -9.54 9.09 -2.06
N ARG A 66 -8.55 9.40 -1.22
CA ARG A 66 -7.16 8.93 -1.42
C ARG A 66 -7.02 7.47 -0.99
N GLN A 67 -7.69 7.06 0.08
CA GLN A 67 -7.75 5.67 0.51
C GLN A 67 -8.44 4.79 -0.54
N GLN A 68 -9.56 5.25 -1.11
CA GLN A 68 -10.24 4.60 -2.23
C GLN A 68 -9.32 4.47 -3.43
N ALA A 69 -8.64 5.54 -3.83
CA ALA A 69 -7.67 5.50 -4.93
C ALA A 69 -6.55 4.47 -4.67
N ALA A 70 -6.02 4.40 -3.45
CA ALA A 70 -4.95 3.46 -3.10
C ALA A 70 -5.40 2.00 -3.22
N VAL A 71 -6.61 1.70 -2.77
CA VAL A 71 -7.22 0.36 -2.91
C VAL A 71 -7.52 0.07 -4.38
N ALA A 72 -8.05 1.03 -5.15
CA ALA A 72 -8.32 0.86 -6.58
C ALA A 72 -7.03 0.56 -7.37
N GLU A 73 -5.93 1.25 -7.09
CA GLU A 73 -4.65 0.93 -7.73
C GLU A 73 -4.13 -0.46 -7.37
N ALA A 74 -4.28 -0.86 -6.12
CA ALA A 74 -3.95 -2.22 -5.69
C ALA A 74 -4.79 -3.28 -6.40
N VAL A 75 -6.06 -2.98 -6.67
CA VAL A 75 -6.98 -3.88 -7.38
C VAL A 75 -6.60 -4.03 -8.86
N TYR A 76 -6.36 -2.91 -9.55
CA TYR A 76 -6.26 -2.91 -11.01
C TYR A 76 -4.83 -2.90 -11.55
N LEU A 77 -3.89 -2.19 -10.91
CA LEU A 77 -2.62 -1.81 -11.54
C LEU A 77 -1.39 -2.54 -11.00
N THR A 78 -1.36 -2.86 -9.72
CA THR A 78 -0.10 -3.20 -9.02
C THR A 78 -0.02 -4.63 -8.50
N GLY A 79 -1.00 -5.48 -8.85
CA GLY A 79 -1.05 -6.85 -8.34
C GLY A 79 -1.25 -6.92 -6.82
N GLY A 80 -1.97 -5.96 -6.23
CA GLY A 80 -2.26 -5.89 -4.81
C GLY A 80 -1.30 -5.04 -3.98
N ARG A 81 -0.30 -4.38 -4.59
CA ARG A 81 0.71 -3.57 -3.87
C ARG A 81 0.32 -2.10 -3.78
N HIS A 82 0.48 -1.47 -2.62
CA HIS A 82 0.50 -0.01 -2.58
C HIS A 82 1.91 0.50 -2.92
N GLN A 83 2.05 1.19 -4.06
CA GLN A 83 3.33 1.79 -4.50
C GLN A 83 3.37 3.27 -4.11
N ALA A 84 3.90 3.55 -2.91
CA ALA A 84 3.84 4.88 -2.29
C ALA A 84 4.36 6.02 -3.19
N GLU A 85 5.51 5.82 -3.85
CA GLU A 85 6.12 6.85 -4.72
C GLU A 85 5.27 7.13 -5.96
N GLN A 86 4.80 6.10 -6.66
CA GLN A 86 3.93 6.25 -7.82
C GLN A 86 2.60 6.89 -7.43
N PHE A 87 2.06 6.50 -6.28
CA PHE A 87 0.84 7.09 -5.74
C PHE A 87 1.04 8.59 -5.44
N ARG A 88 2.11 8.94 -4.73
CA ARG A 88 2.41 10.35 -4.40
C ARG A 88 2.62 11.19 -5.67
N ALA A 89 3.32 10.66 -6.66
CA ALA A 89 3.51 11.35 -7.93
C ALA A 89 2.18 11.61 -8.66
N LYS A 90 1.23 10.67 -8.59
CA LYS A 90 -0.05 10.76 -9.29
C LYS A 90 -1.13 11.57 -8.56
N TYR A 91 -1.18 11.49 -7.23
CA TYR A 91 -2.22 12.12 -6.40
C TYR A 91 -1.71 13.31 -5.56
N GLY A 92 -0.42 13.63 -5.65
CA GLY A 92 0.26 14.71 -4.92
C GLY A 92 0.55 14.41 -3.45
N ALA A 93 -0.13 13.46 -2.83
CA ALA A 93 0.04 13.08 -1.43
C ALA A 93 -0.28 11.60 -1.19
N LEU A 94 0.26 11.05 -0.10
CA LEU A 94 -0.04 9.70 0.34
C LEU A 94 -1.44 9.61 0.98
N PRO A 95 -2.10 8.44 0.93
CA PRO A 95 -3.35 8.23 1.66
C PRO A 95 -3.05 8.16 3.16
N LYS A 96 -4.07 8.41 3.99
CA LYS A 96 -3.89 8.37 5.44
C LYS A 96 -3.74 6.93 5.92
N TRP A 97 -2.53 6.58 6.34
CA TRP A 97 -2.18 5.33 7.01
C TRP A 97 -2.20 5.48 8.53
N ARG A 98 -2.17 4.34 9.25
CA ARG A 98 -1.81 4.33 10.66
C ARG A 98 -0.42 4.92 10.81
N ASP A 99 -0.24 5.85 11.74
CA ASP A 99 1.08 6.35 12.09
C ASP A 99 1.91 5.23 12.75
N ARG A 100 2.98 4.82 12.07
CA ARG A 100 3.90 3.78 12.52
C ARG A 100 5.29 4.35 12.87
N THR A 101 5.46 5.66 12.81
CA THR A 101 6.76 6.32 12.98
C THR A 101 7.13 6.58 14.44
N SER A 102 6.14 6.56 15.33
CA SER A 102 6.34 6.73 16.77
C SER A 102 6.87 5.46 17.46
N MET A 103 7.72 5.64 18.47
CA MET A 103 8.12 4.57 19.42
C MET A 103 6.92 3.94 20.15
N TYR A 104 5.77 4.62 20.15
CA TYR A 104 4.50 4.14 20.68
C TYR A 104 3.51 3.73 19.57
N SER A 105 3.99 3.36 18.38
CA SER A 105 3.14 2.90 17.27
C SER A 105 2.22 1.74 17.65
N TYR A 106 2.62 0.91 18.61
CA TYR A 106 1.77 -0.14 19.17
C TYR A 106 0.54 0.39 19.93
N LYS A 107 0.52 1.65 20.39
CA LYS A 107 -0.67 2.28 21.01
C LYS A 107 -1.59 2.95 20.00
N GLN A 108 -1.16 3.10 18.74
CA GLN A 108 -1.93 3.80 17.74
C GLN A 108 -3.15 2.97 17.32
N PRO A 109 -4.32 3.61 17.14
CA PRO A 109 -5.52 2.93 16.67
C PRO A 109 -5.31 2.39 15.25
N ALA A 110 -6.06 1.37 14.87
CA ALA A 110 -6.08 0.90 13.50
C ALA A 110 -6.62 1.98 12.55
N ALA A 111 -6.04 2.07 11.35
CA ALA A 111 -6.61 2.85 10.27
C ALA A 111 -7.46 1.94 9.37
N LYS A 112 -8.47 2.49 8.70
CA LYS A 112 -9.32 1.74 7.76
C LYS A 112 -8.50 0.97 6.72
N LEU A 113 -7.41 1.54 6.21
CA LEU A 113 -6.51 0.85 5.27
C LEU A 113 -5.81 -0.39 5.86
N ASP A 114 -5.64 -0.52 7.18
CA ASP A 114 -5.10 -1.74 7.79
C ASP A 114 -6.02 -2.96 7.58
N LEU A 115 -7.32 -2.73 7.27
CA LEU A 115 -8.28 -3.78 6.91
C LEU A 115 -8.11 -4.31 5.49
N PHE A 116 -7.36 -3.61 4.63
CA PHE A 116 -7.18 -3.98 3.22
C PHE A 116 -5.76 -4.46 2.93
N PHE A 117 -4.76 -3.94 3.63
CA PHE A 117 -3.36 -4.18 3.33
C PHE A 117 -2.64 -4.88 4.49
N TYR A 118 -2.09 -6.06 4.23
CA TYR A 118 -1.46 -6.91 5.22
C TYR A 118 0.02 -7.15 4.93
N PRO A 119 0.88 -7.24 5.97
CA PRO A 119 2.28 -7.59 5.80
C PRO A 119 2.38 -9.04 5.33
N THR A 120 3.33 -9.30 4.43
CA THR A 120 3.62 -10.66 3.95
C THR A 120 4.85 -11.28 4.60
N GLY A 121 5.31 -10.72 5.72
CA GLY A 121 6.49 -11.23 6.42
C GLY A 121 7.22 -10.18 7.26
N THR A 122 8.56 -10.28 7.24
CA THR A 122 9.50 -9.53 8.07
C THR A 122 9.51 -8.02 7.77
N TYR A 123 10.31 -7.28 8.55
CA TYR A 123 10.38 -5.82 8.64
C TYR A 123 10.51 -5.02 7.32
N THR A 124 10.74 -5.67 6.17
CA THR A 124 10.86 -5.04 4.84
C THR A 124 9.76 -5.44 3.86
N ALA A 125 8.84 -6.33 4.25
CA ALA A 125 7.78 -6.82 3.37
C ALA A 125 6.77 -5.71 3.06
N SER A 126 6.46 -5.52 1.78
CA SER A 126 5.38 -4.63 1.36
C SER A 126 4.04 -5.13 1.88
N ASN A 127 3.16 -4.22 2.27
CA ASN A 127 1.78 -4.62 2.55
C ASN A 127 1.07 -4.97 1.24
N LEU A 128 0.34 -6.09 1.24
CA LEU A 128 -0.42 -6.59 0.10
C LEU A 128 -1.91 -6.63 0.38
N LEU A 129 -2.67 -6.31 -0.65
CA LEU A 129 -4.09 -6.64 -0.79
C LEU A 129 -4.20 -8.13 -1.20
N PRO A 130 -4.88 -8.98 -0.41
CA PRO A 130 -5.05 -10.39 -0.73
C PRO A 130 -5.84 -10.60 -2.03
N GLU A 131 -5.58 -11.72 -2.69
CA GLU A 131 -6.19 -12.06 -3.98
C GLU A 131 -7.72 -12.24 -3.89
N ASP A 132 -8.23 -12.94 -2.88
CA ASP A 132 -9.66 -13.12 -2.64
C ASP A 132 -10.40 -11.78 -2.41
N LEU A 133 -9.82 -10.90 -1.59
CA LEU A 133 -10.36 -9.57 -1.32
C LEU A 133 -10.32 -8.71 -2.57
N ARG A 134 -9.24 -8.77 -3.34
CA ARG A 134 -9.09 -8.07 -4.61
C ARG A 134 -10.18 -8.48 -5.60
N LEU A 135 -10.48 -9.77 -5.72
CA LEU A 135 -11.54 -10.26 -6.60
C LEU A 135 -12.92 -9.72 -6.20
N LYS A 136 -13.21 -9.67 -4.88
CA LYS A 136 -14.46 -9.09 -4.37
C LYS A 136 -14.56 -7.60 -4.64
N LEU A 137 -13.48 -6.85 -4.40
CA LEU A 137 -13.42 -5.41 -4.65
C LEU A 137 -13.63 -5.07 -6.13
N LYS A 138 -13.06 -5.86 -7.04
CA LYS A 138 -13.19 -5.64 -8.49
C LYS A 138 -14.64 -5.62 -8.99
N ALA A 139 -15.58 -6.21 -8.23
CA ALA A 139 -16.99 -6.22 -8.61
C ALA A 139 -17.70 -4.85 -8.51
N PHE A 140 -17.15 -3.90 -7.73
CA PHE A 140 -17.80 -2.59 -7.52
C PHE A 140 -16.84 -1.41 -7.37
N VAL A 141 -15.54 -1.64 -7.23
CA VAL A 141 -14.53 -0.57 -7.19
C VAL A 141 -14.29 -0.04 -8.59
N PRO A 142 -14.44 1.28 -8.84
CA PRO A 142 -14.15 1.87 -10.15
C PRO A 142 -12.67 1.77 -10.49
N GLU A 143 -12.37 1.71 -11.80
CA GLU A 143 -11.00 1.71 -12.28
C GLU A 143 -10.30 3.03 -11.89
N PRO A 144 -9.05 3.00 -11.40
CA PRO A 144 -8.34 4.21 -11.03
C PRO A 144 -8.09 5.09 -12.24
N ARG A 145 -7.97 6.41 -12.02
CA ARG A 145 -7.65 7.38 -13.07
C ARG A 145 -6.44 6.91 -13.88
N PRO A 146 -6.45 7.00 -15.22
CA PRO A 146 -5.26 6.72 -16.01
C PRO A 146 -4.07 7.58 -15.57
N LEU A 147 -2.86 7.03 -15.62
CA LEU A 147 -1.67 7.84 -15.41
C LEU A 147 -1.46 8.72 -16.64
N THR A 148 -1.76 10.01 -16.53
CA THR A 148 -1.49 11.00 -17.57
C THR A 148 -0.28 11.81 -17.14
N LEU A 149 0.88 11.54 -17.76
CA LEU A 149 2.04 12.39 -17.62
C LEU A 149 1.97 13.47 -18.72
N PRO A 150 2.06 14.76 -18.40
CA PRO A 150 2.26 15.78 -19.41
C PRO A 150 3.60 15.47 -20.09
N SER A 151 3.53 15.03 -21.35
CA SER A 151 4.71 14.81 -22.16
C SER A 151 5.16 16.16 -22.71
N THR A 152 6.39 16.56 -22.38
CA THR A 152 7.05 17.68 -23.03
C THR A 152 7.93 17.15 -24.16
N GLU A 153 7.89 17.81 -25.31
CA GLU A 153 8.68 17.43 -26.48
C GLU A 153 10.19 17.49 -26.21
N GLN A 154 10.58 18.36 -25.27
CA GLN A 154 11.95 18.46 -24.78
C GLN A 154 12.05 18.01 -23.32
N PRO A 155 13.05 17.19 -22.99
CA PRO A 155 13.38 16.85 -21.61
C PRO A 155 13.86 18.11 -20.87
N PRO A 156 13.60 18.22 -19.55
CA PRO A 156 14.21 19.28 -18.76
C PRO A 156 15.73 19.10 -18.73
N GLN A 157 16.48 20.20 -18.70
CA GLN A 157 17.95 20.16 -18.66
C GLN A 157 18.48 19.71 -17.29
N THR A 158 17.72 19.95 -16.22
CA THR A 158 18.02 19.49 -14.86
C THR A 158 16.77 18.89 -14.21
N LEU A 159 17.00 17.98 -13.28
CA LEU A 159 15.96 17.42 -12.40
C LEU A 159 16.36 17.70 -10.96
N LEU A 160 15.40 18.22 -10.19
CA LEU A 160 15.52 18.27 -8.73
C LEU A 160 15.32 16.87 -8.18
N VAL A 161 16.38 16.31 -7.60
CA VAL A 161 16.35 14.99 -6.98
C VAL A 161 16.45 15.16 -5.48
N GLU A 162 15.38 14.80 -4.77
CA GLU A 162 15.40 14.66 -3.32
C GLU A 162 16.16 13.39 -2.96
N ARG A 163 17.26 13.52 -2.20
CA ARG A 163 17.99 12.39 -1.63
C ARG A 163 17.86 12.39 -0.12
N ARG A 164 17.60 11.21 0.43
CA ARG A 164 17.67 10.96 1.86
C ARG A 164 18.78 9.96 2.14
N TYR A 165 19.77 10.35 2.92
CA TYR A 165 20.82 9.45 3.37
C TYR A 165 21.16 9.69 4.83
N PHE A 166 21.69 8.66 5.50
CA PHE A 166 22.13 8.77 6.88
C PHE A 166 23.60 9.21 6.90
N ASP A 167 23.87 10.40 7.46
CA ASP A 167 25.24 10.86 7.69
C ASP A 167 25.77 10.17 8.95
N TYR A 168 26.60 9.15 8.77
CA TYR A 168 27.18 8.38 9.89
C TYR A 168 28.11 9.20 10.79
N LYS A 169 28.71 10.29 10.27
CA LYS A 169 29.59 11.16 11.06
C LYS A 169 28.77 12.08 11.96
N LYS A 170 27.64 12.59 11.45
CA LYS A 170 26.71 13.45 12.20
C LYS A 170 25.63 12.69 12.96
N ARG A 171 25.51 11.38 12.72
CA ARG A 171 24.44 10.49 13.25
C ARG A 171 23.04 11.05 13.03
N GLN A 172 22.81 11.63 11.85
CA GLN A 172 21.56 12.29 11.50
C GLN A 172 21.12 11.88 10.10
N SER A 173 19.79 11.82 9.89
CA SER A 173 19.24 11.71 8.54
C SER A 173 19.34 13.06 7.86
N VAL A 174 19.97 13.11 6.69
CA VAL A 174 20.11 14.31 5.87
C VAL A 174 19.19 14.15 4.67
N GLU A 175 18.37 15.18 4.44
CA GLU A 175 17.59 15.36 3.23
C GLU A 175 18.25 16.46 2.41
N THR A 176 18.65 16.16 1.18
CA THR A 176 19.20 17.13 0.23
C THR A 176 18.31 17.18 -1.01
N VAL A 177 18.26 18.36 -1.64
CA VAL A 177 17.67 18.55 -2.95
C VAL A 177 18.81 18.94 -3.88
N ASP A 178 19.14 18.04 -4.80
CA ASP A 178 20.25 18.25 -5.74
C ASP A 178 19.69 18.57 -7.13
N ASP A 179 20.22 19.60 -7.77
CA ASP A 179 20.01 19.85 -9.21
C ASP A 179 20.91 18.89 -10.00
N VAL A 180 20.31 17.85 -10.58
CA VAL A 180 21.03 16.83 -11.35
C VAL A 180 20.84 17.10 -12.84
N PRO A 181 21.91 17.29 -13.62
CA PRO A 181 21.79 17.51 -15.05
C PRO A 181 21.27 16.24 -15.74
N VAL A 182 20.30 16.40 -16.64
CA VAL A 182 19.78 15.33 -17.49
C VAL A 182 20.73 15.16 -18.66
N VAL A 183 21.61 14.17 -18.58
CA VAL A 183 22.55 13.84 -19.65
C VAL A 183 21.89 12.83 -20.60
N TYR A 184 21.61 13.26 -21.83
CA TYR A 184 21.20 12.34 -22.90
C TYR A 184 22.38 11.46 -23.31
N SER A 185 22.40 10.20 -22.86
CA SER A 185 23.22 9.19 -23.52
C SER A 185 22.47 8.71 -24.77
N GLY A 186 22.84 9.22 -25.93
CA GLY A 186 22.34 8.73 -27.22
C GLY A 186 22.81 7.30 -27.50
N VAL A 187 22.24 6.31 -26.82
CA VAL A 187 22.42 4.91 -27.19
C VAL A 187 21.43 4.61 -28.30
N LYS A 188 21.94 4.61 -29.54
CA LYS A 188 21.20 4.11 -30.71
C LYS A 188 20.64 2.72 -30.41
N ASN A 189 19.33 2.59 -30.60
CA ASN A 189 18.61 1.33 -30.67
C ASN A 189 19.38 0.27 -31.49
N TYR A 190 19.57 -0.91 -30.92
CA TYR A 190 19.45 -2.14 -31.71
C TYR A 190 18.27 -2.92 -31.14
N ILE A 191 17.17 -2.87 -31.88
CA ILE A 191 16.12 -3.88 -31.83
C ILE A 191 16.79 -5.18 -32.29
N ILE A 192 16.79 -6.20 -31.44
CA ILE A 192 16.90 -7.59 -31.91
C ILE A 192 15.53 -8.20 -31.61
N VAL A 193 14.90 -8.62 -32.71
CA VAL A 193 13.61 -9.30 -32.82
C VAL A 193 13.58 -10.56 -31.97
#